data_AF-A0AAI7ZG22-F1
#
_entry.id   AF-A0AAI7ZG22-F1
#
_cell.length_a   1.000
_cell.length_b   1.000
_cell.length_c   1.000
_cell.angle_alpha   90.00
_cell.angle_beta   90.00
_cell.angle_gamma   90.00
#
_symmetry.space_group_name_H-M   'P 1'
#
loop_
_entity.id
_entity.type
_entity.pdbx_description
1 polymer ?
#
loop_
_entity_poly.entity_id
_entity_poly.type
_entity_poly.pdbx_seq_one_letter_code
_entity_poly.pdbx_strand_id
1 'polypeptide(L)'
;MKSLRVAHDALEERPSEEPVTYGQVASAPAHATTTSREERLIKFGLSIESEPPSGHDMTFTHAVFCQVGLPRAKVLGREFVRQSGSVWLSVQAGLLDEGNGPVVQPIPYGAMPRLALAWVSTYAKRHKTREIPIGDSAAEFLRLVGMDSQGNRYVTLRKQMHALAACRLQLGYKGRTFNGEPIEQFDAWLGNRDARQRSLWPGVMLLSESYFQELMEKGVPLDNRALMALKGSALALDVYAWLAYRLHQIQGRGPKVYWRNLREQFGQEYKGKDPDKDFKKKFLTALQAVMAVYPQAKVKRITGGLLLMASPPPIRPAVHAVSKPVDSTNYPR
;
A
#
# COMPACT_ATOMS: atom_id res chain seq x y z
N MET A 1 77.98 -31.15 -63.49
CA MET A 1 77.16 -30.30 -64.38
C MET A 1 75.71 -30.78 -64.29
N LYS A 2 74.79 -29.89 -63.90
CA LYS A 2 73.32 -30.02 -63.94
C LYS A 2 72.71 -31.14 -63.07
N SER A 3 71.56 -31.01 -62.41
CA SER A 3 70.59 -29.93 -62.20
C SER A 3 69.35 -30.57 -61.54
N LEU A 4 68.76 -29.93 -60.51
CA LEU A 4 67.32 -29.96 -60.15
C LEU A 4 66.70 -31.33 -59.74
N ARG A 5 65.68 -31.49 -58.90
CA ARG A 5 64.83 -30.65 -58.02
C ARG A 5 63.87 -31.63 -57.29
N VAL A 6 63.31 -31.16 -56.18
CA VAL A 6 61.96 -31.44 -55.64
C VAL A 6 61.74 -32.71 -54.81
N ALA A 7 61.01 -32.45 -53.73
CA ALA A 7 60.66 -33.25 -52.57
C ALA A 7 59.68 -34.39 -52.85
N HIS A 8 59.70 -35.38 -51.95
CA HIS A 8 58.53 -36.18 -51.60
C HIS A 8 58.55 -36.56 -50.12
N ASP A 9 57.35 -36.52 -49.58
CA ASP A 9 56.93 -36.73 -48.20
C ASP A 9 57.12 -38.15 -47.65
N ALA A 10 57.20 -38.20 -46.30
CA ALA A 10 56.60 -39.18 -45.39
C ALA A 10 57.16 -40.63 -45.40
N LEU A 11 57.21 -41.39 -44.30
CA LEU A 11 56.41 -41.49 -43.08
C LEU A 11 57.30 -42.11 -41.98
N GLU A 12 57.29 -41.58 -40.75
CA GLU A 12 57.59 -42.37 -39.55
C GLU A 12 56.61 -41.97 -38.44
N GLU A 13 55.89 -42.98 -37.95
CA GLU A 13 54.75 -42.92 -37.05
C GLU A 13 55.16 -42.44 -35.65
N ARG A 14 54.31 -41.60 -35.03
CA ARG A 14 54.33 -41.31 -33.59
C ARG A 14 52.99 -41.69 -32.95
N PRO A 15 52.98 -42.14 -31.69
CA PRO A 15 51.81 -42.72 -31.05
C PRO A 15 50.71 -41.68 -30.79
N SER A 16 49.48 -42.16 -30.84
CA SER A 16 48.22 -41.46 -30.60
C SER A 16 48.19 -40.68 -29.28
N GLU A 17 48.05 -39.36 -29.33
CA GLU A 17 47.64 -38.53 -28.20
C GLU A 17 46.12 -38.67 -27.99
N GLU A 18 45.71 -39.06 -26.78
CA GLU A 18 44.31 -39.01 -26.36
C GLU A 18 43.83 -37.56 -26.26
N PRO A 19 42.58 -37.25 -26.66
CA PRO A 19 42.06 -35.89 -26.59
C PRO A 19 41.82 -35.48 -25.13
N VAL A 20 42.48 -34.40 -24.71
CA VAL A 20 42.20 -33.71 -23.45
C VAL A 20 40.77 -33.15 -23.51
N THR A 21 39.84 -33.80 -22.81
CA THR A 21 38.48 -33.28 -22.63
C THR A 21 38.51 -32.04 -21.75
N TYR A 22 38.30 -30.87 -22.34
CA TYR A 22 38.01 -29.64 -21.60
C TYR A 22 36.72 -29.86 -20.79
N GLY A 23 36.86 -29.86 -19.46
CA GLY A 23 35.74 -29.98 -18.54
C GLY A 23 34.67 -28.95 -18.86
N GLN A 24 33.42 -29.42 -18.94
CA GLN A 24 32.24 -28.59 -19.12
C GLN A 24 32.25 -27.47 -18.08
N VAL A 25 32.33 -26.22 -18.54
CA VAL A 25 32.08 -25.05 -17.70
C VAL A 25 30.68 -25.23 -17.13
N ALA A 26 30.58 -25.37 -15.81
CA ALA A 26 29.31 -25.43 -15.12
C ALA A 26 28.45 -24.25 -15.56
N SER A 27 27.26 -24.54 -16.09
CA SER A 27 26.31 -23.53 -16.51
C SER A 27 26.03 -22.57 -15.34
N ALA A 28 26.08 -21.27 -15.64
CA ALA A 28 25.69 -20.24 -14.69
C ALA A 28 24.31 -20.59 -14.09
N PRO A 29 24.11 -20.38 -12.77
CA PRO A 29 22.84 -20.70 -12.14
C PRO A 29 21.73 -19.96 -12.88
N ALA A 30 20.69 -20.69 -13.29
CA ALA A 30 19.52 -20.14 -13.97
C ALA A 30 19.07 -18.87 -13.25
N HIS A 31 19.17 -17.72 -13.90
CA HIS A 31 18.68 -16.46 -13.35
C HIS A 31 17.21 -16.64 -13.02
N ALA A 32 16.88 -16.69 -11.73
CA ALA A 32 15.49 -16.75 -11.28
C ALA A 32 14.75 -15.58 -11.94
N THR A 33 13.76 -15.89 -12.78
CA THR A 33 13.01 -14.87 -13.51
C THR A 33 12.29 -13.99 -12.48
N THR A 34 12.73 -12.75 -12.35
CA THR A 34 12.14 -11.75 -11.45
C THR A 34 10.65 -11.65 -11.74
N THR A 35 9.81 -11.74 -10.71
CA THR A 35 8.36 -11.62 -10.92
C THR A 35 8.00 -10.18 -11.30
N SER A 36 6.92 -9.98 -12.06
CA SER A 36 6.42 -8.63 -12.43
C SER A 36 6.17 -7.70 -11.22
N ARG A 37 5.95 -8.29 -10.04
CA ARG A 37 5.84 -7.56 -8.77
C ARG A 37 7.20 -7.09 -8.25
N GLU A 38 8.21 -7.95 -8.30
CA GLU A 38 9.57 -7.62 -7.86
C GLU A 38 10.21 -6.59 -8.79
N GLU A 39 10.03 -6.73 -10.11
CA GLU A 39 10.46 -5.72 -11.09
C GLU A 39 9.86 -4.34 -10.80
N ARG A 40 8.55 -4.30 -10.47
CA ARG A 40 7.88 -3.07 -10.08
C ARG A 40 8.49 -2.47 -8.80
N LEU A 41 8.74 -3.28 -7.79
CA LEU A 41 9.33 -2.83 -6.52
C LEU A 41 10.73 -2.27 -6.75
N ILE A 42 11.56 -2.95 -7.55
CA ILE A 42 12.91 -2.50 -7.91
C ILE A 42 12.82 -1.17 -8.66
N LYS A 43 11.98 -1.08 -9.70
CA LYS A 43 11.80 0.14 -10.50
C LYS A 43 11.42 1.35 -9.64
N PHE A 44 10.40 1.21 -8.78
CA PHE A 44 9.97 2.32 -7.92
C PHE A 44 10.99 2.61 -6.81
N GLY A 45 11.63 1.58 -6.24
CA GLY A 45 12.67 1.76 -5.22
C GLY A 45 13.84 2.58 -5.75
N LEU A 46 14.33 2.27 -6.96
CA LEU A 46 15.39 3.02 -7.62
C LEU A 46 14.99 4.47 -7.90
N SER A 47 13.77 4.73 -8.40
CA SER A 47 13.29 6.12 -8.60
C SER A 47 13.20 6.88 -7.27
N ILE A 48 12.68 6.25 -6.20
CA ILE A 48 12.57 6.88 -4.88
C ILE A 48 13.94 7.22 -4.29
N GLU A 49 14.93 6.35 -4.50
CA GLU A 49 16.29 6.56 -4.02
C GLU A 49 17.05 7.62 -4.84
N SER A 50 16.84 7.63 -6.16
CA SER A 50 17.58 8.52 -7.08
C SER A 50 16.98 9.93 -7.16
N GLU A 51 15.66 10.05 -7.00
CA GLU A 51 14.92 11.29 -7.24
C GLU A 51 14.11 11.69 -6.00
N PRO A 52 14.35 12.88 -5.43
CA PRO A 52 13.52 13.39 -4.35
C PRO A 52 12.07 13.56 -4.84
N PRO A 53 11.08 13.32 -3.97
CA PRO A 53 9.68 13.43 -4.36
C PRO A 53 9.32 14.86 -4.77
N SER A 54 8.59 14.98 -5.89
CA SER A 54 8.01 16.24 -6.35
C SER A 54 6.64 16.48 -5.71
N GLY A 55 6.05 17.68 -5.93
CA GLY A 55 4.70 17.97 -5.47
C GLY A 55 3.63 17.01 -6.01
N HIS A 56 3.83 16.44 -7.20
CA HIS A 56 2.92 15.44 -7.76
C HIS A 56 3.03 14.09 -7.07
N ASP A 57 4.20 13.75 -6.52
CA ASP A 57 4.45 12.50 -5.78
C ASP A 57 3.90 12.52 -4.36
N MET A 58 3.42 13.67 -3.87
CA MET A 58 2.82 13.78 -2.55
C MET A 58 1.38 13.29 -2.55
N THR A 59 1.11 12.20 -1.82
CA THR A 59 -0.24 11.75 -1.52
C THR A 59 -0.51 11.87 -0.02
N PHE A 60 -1.76 12.04 0.37
CA PHE A 60 -2.15 12.19 1.76
C PHE A 60 -3.05 11.06 2.20
N THR A 61 -2.90 10.62 3.44
CA THR A 61 -3.87 9.74 4.09
C THR A 61 -4.25 10.30 5.46
N HIS A 62 -5.42 9.93 5.97
CA HIS A 62 -5.84 10.33 7.31
C HIS A 62 -4.97 9.62 8.36
N ALA A 63 -4.46 10.35 9.37
CA ALA A 63 -3.55 9.81 10.40
C ALA A 63 -4.10 8.57 11.12
N VAL A 64 -5.43 8.45 11.21
CA VAL A 64 -6.10 7.26 11.77
C VAL A 64 -5.65 5.97 11.09
N PHE A 65 -5.55 5.97 9.77
CA PHE A 65 -5.22 4.80 8.97
C PHE A 65 -3.74 4.44 9.05
N CYS A 66 -2.89 5.34 9.54
CA CYS A 66 -1.49 5.03 9.89
C CYS A 66 -1.36 4.24 11.20
N GLN A 67 -2.38 4.28 12.07
CA GLN A 67 -2.37 3.58 13.37
C GLN A 67 -3.23 2.31 13.33
N VAL A 68 -4.45 2.41 12.82
CA VAL A 68 -5.42 1.32 12.72
C VAL A 68 -6.02 1.31 11.32
N GLY A 69 -5.86 0.19 10.62
CA GLY A 69 -6.29 0.05 9.23
C GLY A 69 -7.66 -0.61 9.08
N LEU A 70 -8.27 -0.41 7.91
CA LEU A 70 -9.44 -1.17 7.45
C LEU A 70 -9.18 -2.70 7.48
N PRO A 71 -10.21 -3.55 7.41
CA PRO A 71 -9.98 -4.98 7.22
C PRO A 71 -9.12 -5.27 5.98
N ARG A 72 -8.26 -6.27 6.07
CA ARG A 72 -7.41 -6.67 4.91
C ARG A 72 -8.14 -7.59 3.93
N ALA A 73 -9.13 -8.33 4.42
CA ALA A 73 -9.91 -9.30 3.67
C ALA A 73 -11.40 -9.11 3.97
N LYS A 74 -12.24 -9.77 3.17
CA LYS A 74 -13.70 -9.72 3.32
C LYS A 74 -14.09 -10.16 4.73
N VAL A 75 -14.89 -9.34 5.39
CA VAL A 75 -15.55 -9.65 6.66
C VAL A 75 -16.95 -10.16 6.35
N LEU A 76 -17.38 -11.24 7.00
CA LEU A 76 -18.72 -11.84 6.79
C LEU A 76 -19.81 -11.13 7.61
N GLY A 77 -19.44 -10.41 8.66
CA GLY A 77 -20.36 -9.65 9.52
C GLY A 77 -20.56 -8.19 9.11
N ARG A 78 -21.41 -7.50 9.89
CA ARG A 78 -21.72 -6.07 9.72
C ARG A 78 -20.81 -5.13 10.49
N GLU A 79 -19.98 -5.65 11.39
CA GLU A 79 -19.04 -4.87 12.18
C GLU A 79 -17.65 -5.50 12.14
N PHE A 80 -16.64 -4.64 12.10
CA PHE A 80 -15.25 -5.01 12.25
C PHE A 80 -14.60 -4.05 13.24
N VAL A 81 -14.05 -4.59 14.32
CA VAL A 81 -13.28 -3.82 15.30
C VAL A 81 -11.83 -4.22 15.19
N ARG A 82 -10.94 -3.22 15.19
CA ARG A 82 -9.50 -3.39 15.31
C ARG A 82 -8.98 -2.54 16.45
N GLN A 83 -8.12 -3.11 17.28
CA GLN A 83 -7.54 -2.47 18.44
C GLN A 83 -6.02 -2.62 18.43
N SER A 84 -5.32 -1.54 18.75
CA SER A 84 -3.88 -1.50 18.94
C SER A 84 -3.56 -0.64 20.15
N GLY A 85 -3.27 -1.27 21.29
CA GLY A 85 -3.08 -0.58 22.56
C GLY A 85 -4.36 0.16 22.98
N SER A 86 -4.24 1.47 23.21
CA SER A 86 -5.36 2.32 23.63
C SER A 86 -6.17 2.92 22.48
N VAL A 87 -5.82 2.62 21.22
CA VAL A 87 -6.53 3.07 20.02
C VAL A 87 -7.35 1.92 19.47
N TRP A 88 -8.60 2.18 19.09
CA TRP A 88 -9.43 1.22 18.36
C TRP A 88 -10.23 1.90 17.25
N LEU A 89 -10.50 1.15 16.18
CA LEU A 89 -11.34 1.49 15.05
C LEU A 89 -12.48 0.48 14.97
N SER A 90 -13.73 0.95 14.96
CA SER A 90 -14.89 0.16 14.51
C SER A 90 -15.31 0.63 13.13
N VAL A 91 -15.51 -0.33 12.23
CA VAL A 91 -16.05 -0.10 10.89
C VAL A 91 -17.37 -0.85 10.79
N GLN A 92 -18.44 -0.12 10.56
CA GLN A 92 -19.79 -0.67 10.46
C GLN A 92 -20.26 -0.61 9.01
N ALA A 93 -20.80 -1.72 8.52
CA ALA A 93 -21.44 -1.81 7.22
C ALA A 93 -22.74 -0.99 7.22
N GLY A 94 -22.97 -0.23 6.15
CA GLY A 94 -24.19 0.55 5.97
C GLY A 94 -25.13 0.00 4.91
N LEU A 95 -26.09 0.85 4.57
CA LEU A 95 -27.02 0.68 3.46
C LEU A 95 -26.67 1.74 2.41
N LEU A 96 -26.81 1.38 1.14
CA LEU A 96 -26.71 2.32 0.03
C LEU A 96 -27.92 2.11 -0.86
N ASP A 97 -28.57 3.19 -1.29
CA ASP A 97 -29.64 3.09 -2.28
C ASP A 97 -29.01 2.93 -3.67
N GLU A 98 -29.27 1.79 -4.33
CA GLU A 98 -28.82 1.53 -5.71
C GLU A 98 -29.94 1.77 -6.74
N GLY A 99 -30.87 2.68 -6.45
CA GLY A 99 -31.97 3.11 -7.31
C GLY A 99 -33.24 2.26 -7.23
N ASN A 100 -33.20 1.18 -6.43
CA ASN A 100 -34.36 0.30 -6.17
C ASN A 100 -34.55 0.08 -4.66
N GLY A 101 -34.09 1.04 -3.84
CA GLY A 101 -34.14 0.97 -2.39
C GLY A 101 -32.83 0.48 -1.75
N PRO A 102 -32.83 0.33 -0.41
CA PRO A 102 -31.61 0.16 0.36
C PRO A 102 -30.98 -1.22 0.16
N VAL A 103 -29.72 -1.24 -0.27
CA VAL A 103 -28.89 -2.45 -0.43
C VAL A 103 -27.83 -2.48 0.66
N VAL A 104 -27.74 -3.60 1.37
CA VAL A 104 -26.68 -3.83 2.37
C VAL A 104 -25.33 -3.90 1.69
N GLN A 105 -24.44 -2.98 2.06
CA GLN A 105 -23.07 -2.97 1.59
C GLN A 105 -22.17 -3.77 2.55
N PRO A 106 -21.09 -4.39 2.04
CA PRO A 106 -20.10 -5.02 2.91
C PRO A 106 -19.26 -3.94 3.62
N ILE A 107 -18.51 -4.34 4.65
CA ILE A 107 -17.44 -3.50 5.20
C ILE A 107 -16.36 -3.31 4.12
N PRO A 108 -15.80 -2.11 3.92
CA PRO A 108 -14.70 -1.91 2.97
C PRO A 108 -13.43 -2.67 3.43
N TYR A 109 -12.78 -3.37 2.51
CA TYR A 109 -11.61 -4.20 2.79
C TYR A 109 -10.59 -4.22 1.65
N GLY A 110 -9.36 -4.59 1.99
CA GLY A 110 -8.29 -4.80 1.01
C GLY A 110 -7.65 -3.50 0.51
N ALA A 111 -6.88 -3.61 -0.57
CA ALA A 111 -6.04 -2.50 -1.05
C ALA A 111 -6.85 -1.37 -1.72
N MET A 112 -7.91 -1.72 -2.44
CA MET A 112 -8.72 -0.77 -3.21
C MET A 112 -9.25 0.41 -2.37
N PRO A 113 -9.96 0.20 -1.24
CA PRO A 113 -10.47 1.32 -0.45
C PRO A 113 -9.38 2.19 0.16
N ARG A 114 -8.20 1.62 0.47
CA ARG A 114 -7.06 2.38 1.00
C ARG A 114 -6.49 3.34 -0.04
N LEU A 115 -6.35 2.86 -1.28
CA LEU A 115 -5.84 3.65 -2.39
C LEU A 115 -6.85 4.72 -2.80
N ALA A 116 -8.14 4.38 -2.80
CA ALA A 116 -9.20 5.35 -3.01
C ALA A 116 -9.17 6.45 -1.94
N LEU A 117 -9.13 6.08 -0.65
CA LEU A 117 -9.03 7.05 0.45
C LEU A 117 -7.78 7.92 0.34
N ALA A 118 -6.63 7.36 -0.04
CA ALA A 118 -5.40 8.14 -0.25
C ALA A 118 -5.57 9.16 -1.40
N TRP A 119 -6.15 8.73 -2.52
CA TRP A 119 -6.41 9.61 -3.65
C TRP A 119 -7.39 10.74 -3.30
N VAL A 120 -8.53 10.38 -2.73
CA VAL A 120 -9.59 11.28 -2.25
C VAL A 120 -9.02 12.29 -1.26
N SER A 121 -8.24 11.82 -0.30
CA SER A 121 -7.60 12.67 0.71
C SER A 121 -6.59 13.63 0.09
N THR A 122 -5.88 13.17 -0.94
CA THR A 122 -4.92 14.00 -1.68
C THR A 122 -5.63 15.11 -2.43
N TYR A 123 -6.71 14.78 -3.15
CA TYR A 123 -7.51 15.77 -3.86
C TYR A 123 -8.06 16.82 -2.88
N ALA A 124 -8.70 16.36 -1.81
CA ALA A 124 -9.24 17.24 -0.77
C ALA A 124 -8.17 18.19 -0.18
N LYS A 125 -6.98 17.69 0.17
CA LYS A 125 -5.91 18.55 0.74
C LYS A 125 -5.33 19.53 -0.27
N ARG A 126 -5.18 19.14 -1.53
CA ARG A 126 -4.62 19.99 -2.59
C ARG A 126 -5.59 21.10 -3.00
N HIS A 127 -6.87 20.76 -3.16
CA HIS A 127 -7.90 21.67 -3.65
C HIS A 127 -8.70 22.36 -2.54
N LYS A 128 -8.49 21.97 -1.28
CA LYS A 128 -9.20 22.52 -0.12
C LYS A 128 -10.72 22.46 -0.26
N THR A 129 -11.21 21.35 -0.81
CA THR A 129 -12.63 21.09 -1.03
C THR A 129 -13.04 19.72 -0.52
N ARG A 130 -14.28 19.63 -0.08
CA ARG A 130 -14.95 18.39 0.29
C ARG A 130 -15.68 17.73 -0.88
N GLU A 131 -15.86 18.43 -1.99
CA GLU A 131 -16.42 17.89 -3.23
C GLU A 131 -15.32 17.26 -4.05
N ILE A 132 -15.34 15.94 -4.14
CA ILE A 132 -14.27 15.15 -4.74
C ILE A 132 -14.74 14.61 -6.08
N PRO A 133 -14.18 15.06 -7.21
CA PRO A 133 -14.55 14.52 -8.50
C PRO A 133 -14.02 13.09 -8.60
N ILE A 134 -14.88 12.11 -8.90
CA ILE A 134 -14.46 10.70 -9.01
C ILE A 134 -14.38 10.23 -10.47
N GLY A 135 -14.16 11.17 -11.39
CA GLY A 135 -14.10 10.97 -12.85
C GLY A 135 -15.49 10.89 -13.48
N ASP A 136 -15.52 10.55 -14.78
CA ASP A 136 -16.74 10.29 -15.57
C ASP A 136 -16.98 8.78 -15.79
N SER A 137 -16.05 7.93 -15.32
CA SER A 137 -16.16 6.47 -15.39
C SER A 137 -15.27 5.74 -14.39
N ALA A 138 -15.58 4.47 -14.13
CA ALA A 138 -14.74 3.61 -13.30
C ALA A 138 -13.34 3.38 -13.87
N ALA A 139 -13.24 3.35 -15.20
CA ALA A 139 -11.95 3.21 -15.86
C ALA A 139 -11.07 4.42 -15.56
N GLU A 140 -11.67 5.62 -15.56
CA GLU A 140 -10.98 6.84 -15.18
C GLU A 140 -10.59 6.83 -13.71
N PHE A 141 -11.50 6.47 -12.80
CA PHE A 141 -11.16 6.41 -11.38
C PHE A 141 -10.10 5.36 -11.07
N LEU A 142 -10.16 4.18 -11.72
CA LEU A 142 -9.08 3.17 -11.63
C LEU A 142 -7.74 3.77 -12.05
N ARG A 143 -7.70 4.52 -13.15
CA ARG A 143 -6.49 5.22 -13.60
C ARG A 143 -6.01 6.24 -12.58
N LEU A 144 -6.92 7.01 -11.98
CA LEU A 144 -6.62 8.01 -10.94
C LEU A 144 -5.99 7.37 -9.69
N VAL A 145 -6.47 6.20 -9.26
CA VAL A 145 -5.86 5.42 -8.16
C VAL A 145 -4.68 4.53 -8.61
N GLY A 146 -4.23 4.70 -9.86
CA GLY A 146 -3.08 4.02 -10.44
C GLY A 146 -3.24 2.52 -10.65
N MET A 147 -4.47 2.05 -10.91
CA MET A 147 -4.78 0.68 -11.33
C MET A 147 -5.10 0.62 -12.83
N ASP A 148 -4.75 -0.50 -13.46
CA ASP A 148 -5.23 -0.80 -14.82
C ASP A 148 -6.73 -1.14 -14.83
N SER A 149 -7.33 -1.02 -16.02
CA SER A 149 -8.76 -1.16 -16.29
C SER A 149 -9.21 -2.61 -16.58
N GLN A 150 -8.62 -3.61 -15.90
CA GLN A 150 -9.07 -5.00 -16.04
C GLN A 150 -10.50 -5.21 -15.50
N GLY A 151 -11.33 -6.02 -16.19
CA GLY A 151 -12.75 -6.20 -15.87
C GLY A 151 -13.05 -6.62 -14.42
N ASN A 152 -12.27 -7.54 -13.84
CA ASN A 152 -12.44 -7.94 -12.44
C ASN A 152 -12.17 -6.80 -11.44
N ARG A 153 -11.33 -5.82 -11.82
CA ARG A 153 -11.03 -4.65 -10.99
C ARG A 153 -12.16 -3.64 -11.00
N TYR A 154 -12.91 -3.54 -12.10
CA TYR A 154 -14.14 -2.75 -12.16
C TYR A 154 -15.15 -3.22 -11.10
N VAL A 155 -15.43 -4.53 -11.08
CA VAL A 155 -16.38 -5.12 -10.11
C VAL A 155 -15.90 -4.91 -8.68
N THR A 156 -14.60 -5.07 -8.46
CA THR A 156 -13.99 -4.85 -7.14
C THR A 156 -14.06 -3.39 -6.73
N LEU A 157 -13.74 -2.46 -7.61
CA LEU A 157 -13.84 -1.03 -7.35
C LEU A 157 -15.28 -0.65 -7.02
N ARG A 158 -16.24 -1.11 -7.85
CA ARG A 158 -17.67 -0.87 -7.67
C ARG A 158 -18.09 -1.20 -6.24
N LYS A 159 -17.79 -2.44 -5.85
CA LYS A 159 -18.11 -2.97 -4.52
C LYS A 159 -17.42 -2.20 -3.39
N GLN A 160 -16.14 -1.88 -3.52
CA GLN A 160 -15.36 -1.29 -2.42
C GLN A 160 -15.66 0.19 -2.19
N MET A 161 -16.02 0.93 -3.23
CA MET A 161 -16.41 2.33 -3.07
C MET A 161 -17.87 2.46 -2.60
N HIS A 162 -18.80 1.59 -3.04
CA HIS A 162 -20.13 1.51 -2.39
C HIS A 162 -20.00 1.19 -0.90
N ALA A 163 -19.12 0.24 -0.56
CA ALA A 163 -18.81 -0.10 0.83
C ALA A 163 -18.22 1.08 1.61
N LEU A 164 -17.29 1.84 1.01
CA LEU A 164 -16.72 3.05 1.63
C LEU A 164 -17.78 4.12 1.84
N ALA A 165 -18.60 4.39 0.81
CA ALA A 165 -19.64 5.39 0.83
C ALA A 165 -20.71 5.13 1.89
N ALA A 166 -21.05 3.86 2.11
CA ALA A 166 -22.06 3.47 3.09
C ALA A 166 -21.50 3.24 4.50
N CYS A 167 -20.18 3.07 4.68
CA CYS A 167 -19.65 2.66 5.98
C CYS A 167 -19.62 3.80 7.00
N ARG A 168 -19.84 3.44 8.26
CA ARG A 168 -19.62 4.32 9.41
C ARG A 168 -18.33 3.94 10.12
N LEU A 169 -17.52 4.95 10.45
CA LEU A 169 -16.31 4.79 11.23
C LEU A 169 -16.53 5.30 12.65
N GLN A 170 -16.01 4.55 13.61
CA GLN A 170 -15.85 5.03 14.98
C GLN A 170 -14.41 4.82 15.40
N LEU A 171 -13.83 5.84 16.03
CA LEU A 171 -12.47 5.79 16.52
C LEU A 171 -12.45 6.09 18.00
N GLY A 172 -11.80 5.24 18.78
CA GLY A 172 -11.58 5.51 20.19
C GLY A 172 -10.13 5.62 20.56
N TYR A 173 -9.84 6.52 21.50
CA TYR A 173 -8.54 6.66 22.13
C TYR A 173 -8.68 7.10 23.59
N LYS A 174 -8.20 6.27 24.53
CA LYS A 174 -8.16 6.57 25.98
C LYS A 174 -9.47 7.16 26.53
N GLY A 175 -10.60 6.52 26.23
CA GLY A 175 -11.93 6.93 26.71
C GLY A 175 -12.64 8.00 25.88
N ARG A 176 -11.97 8.61 24.90
CA ARG A 176 -12.61 9.49 23.91
C ARG A 176 -13.06 8.66 22.72
N THR A 177 -14.28 8.92 22.22
CA THR A 177 -14.82 8.29 21.01
C THR A 177 -15.20 9.38 20.01
N PHE A 178 -14.65 9.26 18.80
CA PHE A 178 -15.02 10.03 17.63
C PHE A 178 -15.92 9.17 16.74
N ASN A 179 -17.04 9.73 16.31
CA ASN A 179 -17.97 9.10 15.37
C ASN A 179 -17.94 9.90 14.07
N GLY A 180 -17.79 9.24 12.94
CA GLY A 180 -17.83 9.92 11.65
C GLY A 180 -18.10 8.99 10.48
N GLU A 181 -18.77 9.54 9.49
CA GLU A 181 -18.91 8.93 8.16
C GLU A 181 -17.89 9.64 7.26
N PRO A 182 -16.94 8.92 6.63
CA PRO A 182 -15.95 9.58 5.77
C PRO A 182 -16.60 10.31 4.60
N ILE A 183 -17.73 9.80 4.12
CA ILE A 183 -18.46 10.25 2.95
C ILE A 183 -19.88 10.59 3.42
N GLU A 184 -20.29 11.83 3.18
CA GLU A 184 -21.61 12.36 3.56
C GLU A 184 -22.64 12.13 2.45
N GLN A 185 -22.23 12.34 1.19
CA GLN A 185 -23.07 12.09 0.03
C GLN A 185 -22.30 11.33 -1.04
N PHE A 186 -22.96 10.32 -1.57
CA PHE A 186 -22.47 9.51 -2.67
C PHE A 186 -23.66 9.04 -3.50
N ASP A 187 -23.72 9.44 -4.77
CA ASP A 187 -24.69 8.85 -5.66
C ASP A 187 -24.20 7.44 -6.02
N ALA A 188 -25.04 6.43 -5.82
CA ALA A 188 -24.61 5.06 -6.09
C ALA A 188 -24.41 4.83 -7.59
N TRP A 189 -23.46 3.96 -7.93
CA TRP A 189 -23.33 3.50 -9.31
C TRP A 189 -24.49 2.60 -9.66
N LEU A 190 -25.43 3.14 -10.42
CA LEU A 190 -26.58 2.39 -10.92
C LEU A 190 -26.13 1.44 -12.02
N GLY A 191 -26.24 0.13 -11.78
CA GLY A 191 -26.04 -0.86 -12.83
C GLY A 191 -27.24 -0.87 -13.75
N ASN A 192 -27.09 -0.46 -15.00
CA ASN A 192 -28.20 -0.55 -15.95
C ASN A 192 -28.51 -2.02 -16.24
N ARG A 193 -29.69 -2.48 -15.81
CA ARG A 193 -30.24 -3.78 -16.19
C ARG A 193 -30.77 -3.77 -17.62
N ASP A 194 -31.04 -2.60 -18.20
CA ASP A 194 -31.47 -2.43 -19.58
C ASP A 194 -30.33 -1.89 -20.46
N ALA A 195 -29.92 -2.71 -21.43
CA ALA A 195 -28.67 -2.66 -22.18
C ALA A 195 -28.52 -1.49 -23.19
N ARG A 196 -29.01 -0.28 -22.92
CA ARG A 196 -28.89 0.86 -23.86
C ARG A 196 -28.39 2.18 -23.29
N GLN A 197 -28.16 2.28 -21.98
CA GLN A 197 -27.65 3.51 -21.37
C GLN A 197 -26.42 3.19 -20.52
N ARG A 198 -25.40 4.04 -20.55
CA ARG A 198 -24.21 3.89 -19.68
C ARG A 198 -24.69 4.06 -18.23
N SER A 199 -24.24 3.20 -17.31
CA SER A 199 -24.39 3.43 -15.87
C SER A 199 -24.03 4.87 -15.57
N LEU A 200 -24.96 5.63 -14.98
CA LEU A 200 -24.74 7.00 -14.58
C LEU A 200 -23.58 7.01 -13.58
N TRP A 201 -22.46 7.58 -14.01
CA TRP A 201 -21.30 7.75 -13.17
C TRP A 201 -21.48 9.06 -12.39
N PRO A 202 -21.59 9.02 -11.05
CA PRO A 202 -21.55 10.21 -10.22
C PRO A 202 -20.23 10.90 -10.48
N GLY A 203 -20.29 12.14 -10.94
CA GLY A 203 -19.09 12.93 -11.14
C GLY A 203 -18.41 13.28 -9.81
N VAL A 204 -19.16 13.32 -8.70
CA VAL A 204 -18.71 13.91 -7.42
C VAL A 204 -19.09 13.02 -6.22
N MET A 205 -18.20 12.98 -5.24
CA MET A 205 -18.42 12.41 -3.91
C MET A 205 -18.19 13.50 -2.86
N LEU A 206 -19.11 13.66 -1.90
CA LEU A 206 -19.00 14.67 -0.85
C LEU A 206 -18.44 14.05 0.43
N LEU A 207 -17.30 14.57 0.90
CA LEU A 207 -16.75 14.21 2.20
C LEU A 207 -17.50 14.92 3.32
N SER A 208 -17.72 14.23 4.44
CA SER A 208 -18.31 14.87 5.60
C SER A 208 -17.43 15.99 6.14
N GLU A 209 -18.07 17.01 6.72
CA GLU A 209 -17.37 18.13 7.35
C GLU A 209 -16.32 17.67 8.36
N SER A 210 -16.73 16.81 9.29
CA SER A 210 -15.85 16.31 10.34
C SER A 210 -14.61 15.60 9.78
N TYR A 211 -14.80 14.72 8.79
CA TYR A 211 -13.69 13.99 8.18
C TYR A 211 -12.76 14.91 7.38
N PHE A 212 -13.33 15.87 6.64
CA PHE A 212 -12.56 16.84 5.86
C PHE A 212 -11.69 17.73 6.76
N GLN A 213 -12.23 18.27 7.85
CA GLN A 213 -11.47 19.10 8.79
C GLN A 213 -10.34 18.33 9.45
N GLU A 214 -10.60 17.13 9.96
CA GLU A 214 -9.55 16.30 10.54
C GLU A 214 -8.47 15.95 9.51
N LEU A 215 -8.83 15.71 8.25
CA LEU A 215 -7.86 15.47 7.19
C LEU A 215 -7.01 16.72 6.89
N MET A 216 -7.59 17.91 6.91
CA MET A 216 -6.84 19.16 6.70
C MET A 216 -5.76 19.31 7.77
N GLU A 217 -6.12 19.08 9.03
CA GLU A 217 -5.22 19.20 10.18
C GLU A 217 -4.21 18.05 10.28
N LYS A 218 -4.69 16.80 10.19
CA LYS A 218 -3.95 15.59 10.58
C LYS A 218 -3.56 14.71 9.38
N GLY A 219 -3.78 15.17 8.15
CA GLY A 219 -3.40 14.40 6.96
C GLY A 219 -1.88 14.18 6.87
N VAL A 220 -1.48 12.91 6.75
CA VAL A 220 -0.08 12.45 6.73
C VAL A 220 0.41 12.39 5.27
N PRO A 221 1.49 13.10 4.91
CA PRO A 221 2.06 13.03 3.58
C PRO A 221 2.83 11.72 3.39
N LEU A 222 2.62 11.08 2.25
CA LEU A 222 3.20 9.82 1.82
C LEU A 222 3.75 9.98 0.39
N ASP A 223 4.70 9.12 0.01
CA ASP A 223 5.20 9.06 -1.37
C ASP A 223 4.27 8.16 -2.21
N ASN A 224 3.64 8.76 -3.22
CA ASN A 224 2.71 8.08 -4.11
C ASN A 224 3.40 6.96 -4.91
N ARG A 225 4.68 7.11 -5.24
CA ARG A 225 5.48 6.08 -5.93
C ARG A 225 5.54 4.81 -5.09
N ALA A 226 5.72 4.95 -3.77
CA ALA A 226 5.70 3.84 -2.83
C ALA A 226 4.31 3.17 -2.76
N LEU A 227 3.23 3.96 -2.68
CA LEU A 227 1.87 3.39 -2.71
C LEU A 227 1.61 2.59 -4.00
N MET A 228 2.03 3.12 -5.15
CA MET A 228 1.85 2.45 -6.44
C MET A 228 2.66 1.15 -6.57
N ALA A 229 3.84 1.09 -5.97
CA ALA A 229 4.61 -0.13 -5.87
C ALA A 229 3.93 -1.17 -4.97
N LEU A 230 3.30 -0.72 -3.87
CA LEU A 230 2.70 -1.57 -2.83
C LEU A 230 1.21 -1.90 -3.06
N LYS A 231 0.58 -1.33 -4.09
CA LYS A 231 -0.87 -1.40 -4.37
C LYS A 231 -1.49 -2.81 -4.40
N GLY A 232 -0.67 -3.85 -4.57
CA GLY A 232 -1.10 -5.25 -4.54
C GLY A 232 -1.27 -5.86 -3.14
N SER A 233 -0.99 -5.13 -2.06
CA SER A 233 -1.02 -5.68 -0.70
C SER A 233 -1.55 -4.66 0.32
N ALA A 234 -2.75 -4.90 0.84
CA ALA A 234 -3.33 -4.10 1.93
C ALA A 234 -2.41 -4.03 3.16
N LEU A 235 -1.77 -5.16 3.52
CA LEU A 235 -0.82 -5.19 4.63
C LEU A 235 0.41 -4.33 4.36
N ALA A 236 0.92 -4.31 3.13
CA ALA A 236 2.11 -3.52 2.82
C ALA A 236 1.81 -2.01 2.80
N LEU A 237 0.62 -1.62 2.31
CA LEU A 237 0.13 -0.24 2.39
C LEU A 237 0.01 0.23 3.85
N ASP A 238 -0.61 -0.59 4.70
CA ASP A 238 -0.76 -0.27 6.14
C ASP A 238 0.61 -0.16 6.85
N VAL A 239 1.53 -1.10 6.57
CA VAL A 239 2.88 -1.07 7.17
C VAL A 239 3.68 0.14 6.68
N TYR A 240 3.58 0.50 5.41
CA TYR A 240 4.23 1.70 4.87
C TYR A 240 3.68 2.97 5.55
N ALA A 241 2.36 3.15 5.58
CA ALA A 241 1.73 4.31 6.22
C ALA A 241 2.08 4.39 7.72
N TRP A 242 2.12 3.25 8.41
CA TRP A 242 2.52 3.16 9.81
C TRP A 242 3.98 3.57 10.04
N LEU A 243 4.92 3.06 9.24
CA LEU A 243 6.33 3.43 9.37
C LEU A 243 6.57 4.90 8.98
N ALA A 244 5.93 5.35 7.90
CA ALA A 244 6.00 6.74 7.44
C ALA A 244 5.54 7.72 8.52
N TYR A 245 4.45 7.40 9.21
CA TYR A 245 3.95 8.19 10.33
C TYR A 245 4.83 8.06 11.58
N ARG A 246 5.28 6.86 11.94
CA ARG A 246 5.87 6.59 13.26
C ARG A 246 7.36 6.91 13.36
N LEU A 247 8.15 6.59 12.33
CA LEU A 247 9.61 6.59 12.46
C LEU A 247 10.20 7.99 12.69
N HIS A 248 9.62 9.02 12.10
CA HIS A 248 10.10 10.39 12.24
C HIS A 248 9.75 11.04 13.59
N GLN A 249 8.82 10.43 14.34
CA GLN A 249 8.41 10.91 15.66
C GLN A 249 9.24 10.29 16.79
N ILE A 250 10.11 9.32 16.49
CA ILE A 250 10.93 8.65 17.50
C ILE A 250 12.01 9.62 17.99
N GLN A 251 12.02 9.85 19.30
CA GLN A 251 13.07 10.59 20.00
C GLN A 251 13.96 9.61 20.78
N GLY A 252 15.28 9.77 20.67
CA GLY A 252 16.24 8.93 21.39
C GLY A 252 16.20 7.45 20.98
N ARG A 253 16.26 6.54 21.98
CA ARG A 253 16.26 5.10 21.74
C ARG A 253 14.87 4.64 21.30
N GLY A 254 14.78 4.18 20.06
CA GLY A 254 13.49 3.76 19.50
C GLY A 254 12.92 2.48 20.12
N PRO A 255 11.59 2.29 20.01
CA PRO A 255 10.86 1.25 20.72
C PRO A 255 11.10 -0.14 20.13
N LYS A 256 11.07 -1.14 21.01
CA LYS A 256 10.91 -2.55 20.63
C LYS A 256 9.42 -2.84 20.47
N VAL A 257 9.02 -3.34 19.31
CA VAL A 257 7.64 -3.73 19.01
C VAL A 257 7.58 -5.23 18.82
N TYR A 258 6.88 -5.93 19.73
CA TYR A 258 6.78 -7.38 19.71
C TYR A 258 5.82 -7.89 18.62
N TRP A 259 6.02 -9.13 18.18
CA TRP A 259 5.16 -9.77 17.17
C TRP A 259 3.68 -9.79 17.58
N ARG A 260 3.38 -9.99 18.87
CA ARG A 260 2.02 -9.94 19.41
C ARG A 260 1.36 -8.59 19.12
N ASN A 261 2.02 -7.48 19.48
CA ASN A 261 1.50 -6.14 19.24
C ASN A 261 1.30 -5.86 17.74
N LEU A 262 2.23 -6.31 16.89
CA LEU A 262 2.08 -6.20 15.44
C LEU A 262 0.87 -7.00 14.93
N ARG A 263 0.61 -8.19 15.48
CA ARG A 263 -0.56 -8.99 15.09
C ARG A 263 -1.86 -8.33 15.56
N GLU A 264 -1.90 -7.81 16.78
CA GLU A 264 -3.05 -7.06 17.28
C GLU A 264 -3.34 -5.85 16.38
N GLN A 265 -2.31 -5.15 15.90
CA GLN A 265 -2.46 -3.99 15.03
C GLN A 265 -2.80 -4.32 13.56
N PHE A 266 -2.24 -5.38 12.98
CA PHE A 266 -2.33 -5.63 11.53
C PHE A 266 -2.94 -6.98 11.13
N GLY A 267 -3.08 -7.91 12.07
CA GLY A 267 -3.24 -9.33 11.79
C GLY A 267 -4.37 -10.03 12.57
N GLN A 268 -5.37 -9.30 13.05
CA GLN A 268 -6.49 -9.89 13.79
C GLN A 268 -7.28 -10.91 12.98
N GLU A 269 -7.22 -10.84 11.64
CA GLU A 269 -7.93 -11.74 10.74
C GLU A 269 -7.19 -13.07 10.47
N TYR A 270 -5.95 -13.24 10.93
CA TYR A 270 -5.26 -14.53 10.81
C TYR A 270 -5.86 -15.53 11.80
N LYS A 271 -6.50 -16.57 11.26
CA LYS A 271 -7.12 -17.69 12.00
C LYS A 271 -6.46 -19.00 11.54
N GLY A 272 -6.45 -20.02 12.40
CA GLY A 272 -5.94 -21.35 12.05
C GLY A 272 -5.05 -21.94 13.15
N LYS A 273 -4.23 -22.92 12.77
CA LYS A 273 -3.37 -23.68 13.69
C LYS A 273 -2.28 -22.81 14.33
N ASP A 274 -1.60 -21.98 13.53
CA ASP A 274 -0.48 -21.14 13.98
C ASP A 274 -0.60 -19.67 13.48
N PRO A 275 -1.62 -18.91 13.93
CA PRO A 275 -1.90 -17.57 13.38
C PRO A 275 -0.77 -16.57 13.55
N ASP A 276 0.02 -16.67 14.63
CA ASP A 276 1.20 -15.83 14.86
C ASP A 276 2.32 -16.08 13.85
N LYS A 277 2.55 -17.36 13.50
CA LYS A 277 3.58 -17.77 12.54
C LYS A 277 3.22 -17.32 11.13
N ASP A 278 1.96 -17.51 10.74
CA ASP A 278 1.45 -17.10 9.43
C ASP A 278 1.45 -15.58 9.28
N PHE A 279 1.01 -14.87 10.33
CA PHE A 279 1.09 -13.42 10.37
C PHE A 279 2.55 -12.95 10.22
N LYS A 280 3.47 -13.47 11.03
CA LYS A 280 4.89 -13.09 10.97
C LYS A 280 5.48 -13.31 9.58
N LYS A 281 5.20 -14.47 8.95
CA LYS A 281 5.66 -14.76 7.57
C LYS A 281 5.19 -13.69 6.59
N LYS A 282 3.88 -13.38 6.59
CA LYS A 282 3.29 -12.39 5.68
C LYS A 282 3.74 -10.97 5.99
N PHE A 283 3.88 -10.62 7.27
CA PHE A 283 4.37 -9.31 7.72
C PHE A 283 5.81 -9.08 7.27
N LEU A 284 6.69 -10.08 7.41
CA LEU A 284 8.09 -9.95 6.98
C LEU A 284 8.22 -9.75 5.47
N THR A 285 7.39 -10.44 4.67
CA THR A 285 7.31 -10.20 3.22
C THR A 285 6.82 -8.78 2.90
N ALA A 286 5.79 -8.30 3.61
CA ALA A 286 5.29 -6.94 3.44
C ALA A 286 6.35 -5.91 3.84
N LEU A 287 7.00 -6.08 4.98
CA LEU A 287 8.07 -5.22 5.47
C LEU A 287 9.23 -5.17 4.48
N GLN A 288 9.65 -6.29 3.90
CA GLN A 288 10.71 -6.28 2.87
C GLN A 288 10.33 -5.42 1.66
N ALA A 289 9.09 -5.54 1.17
CA ALA A 289 8.60 -4.69 0.08
C ALA A 289 8.55 -3.21 0.47
N VAL A 290 8.16 -2.90 1.71
CA VAL A 290 8.11 -1.53 2.24
C VAL A 290 9.51 -0.92 2.34
N MET A 291 10.49 -1.68 2.84
CA MET A 291 11.88 -1.22 2.93
C MET A 291 12.48 -0.90 1.56
N ALA A 292 12.08 -1.62 0.51
CA ALA A 292 12.53 -1.35 -0.86
C ALA A 292 12.01 -0.02 -1.44
N VAL A 293 10.90 0.52 -0.92
CA VAL A 293 10.30 1.79 -1.37
C VAL A 293 10.30 2.86 -0.28
N TYR A 294 11.04 2.62 0.80
CA TYR A 294 11.30 3.58 1.86
C TYR A 294 12.73 3.38 2.37
N PRO A 295 13.74 3.66 1.52
CA PRO A 295 15.14 3.28 1.76
C PRO A 295 15.73 3.89 3.05
N GLN A 296 15.23 5.07 3.44
CA GLN A 296 15.65 5.77 4.66
C GLN A 296 15.10 5.15 5.96
N ALA A 297 14.11 4.25 5.88
CA ALA A 297 13.50 3.64 7.05
C ALA A 297 14.50 2.74 7.78
N LYS A 298 14.68 2.97 9.08
CA LYS A 298 15.58 2.18 9.93
C LYS A 298 14.75 1.25 10.83
N VAL A 299 14.59 0.01 10.38
CA VAL A 299 13.88 -1.06 11.11
C VAL A 299 14.78 -2.29 11.22
N LYS A 300 15.11 -2.70 12.44
CA LYS A 300 15.96 -3.87 12.71
C LYS A 300 15.12 -5.03 13.24
N ARG A 301 15.30 -6.22 12.69
CA ARG A 301 14.70 -7.45 13.24
C ARG A 301 15.46 -7.84 14.52
N ILE A 302 14.71 -8.16 15.57
CA ILE A 302 15.25 -8.63 16.86
C ILE A 302 14.50 -9.88 17.30
N THR A 303 15.04 -10.59 18.30
CA THR A 303 14.31 -11.68 18.95
C THR A 303 12.98 -11.17 19.48
N GLY A 304 11.88 -11.84 19.10
CA GLY A 304 10.53 -11.48 19.54
C GLY A 304 9.85 -10.31 18.82
N GLY A 305 10.52 -9.59 17.89
CA GLY A 305 9.88 -8.47 17.20
C GLY A 305 10.78 -7.62 16.32
N LEU A 306 10.51 -6.32 16.33
CA LEU A 306 11.24 -5.28 15.58
C LEU A 306 11.75 -4.20 16.53
N LEU A 307 12.93 -3.67 16.25
CA LEU A 307 13.43 -2.42 16.81
C LEU A 307 13.24 -1.32 15.77
N LEU A 308 12.42 -0.33 16.09
CA LEU A 308 12.23 0.85 15.25
C LEU A 308 13.26 1.91 15.64
N MET A 309 13.81 2.61 14.67
CA MET A 309 14.79 3.68 14.90
C MET A 309 14.37 4.96 14.18
N ALA A 310 14.75 6.11 14.74
CA ALA A 310 14.45 7.40 14.17
C ALA A 310 14.90 7.47 12.69
N SER A 311 13.96 7.83 11.81
CA SER A 311 14.17 7.91 10.36
C SER A 311 13.40 9.11 9.82
N PRO A 312 13.92 9.83 8.81
CA PRO A 312 13.19 10.94 8.20
C PRO A 312 11.92 10.42 7.51
N PRO A 313 10.82 11.21 7.46
CA PRO A 313 9.60 10.81 6.77
C PRO A 313 9.84 10.67 5.26
N PRO A 314 9.03 9.88 4.52
CA PRO A 314 9.21 9.71 3.07
C PRO A 314 9.07 11.03 2.31
N ILE A 315 8.14 11.86 2.75
CA ILE A 315 7.95 13.23 2.28
C ILE A 315 8.33 14.15 3.42
N ARG A 316 9.33 15.02 3.22
CA ARG A 316 9.68 16.04 4.21
C ARG A 316 8.56 17.09 4.26
N PRO A 317 8.15 17.54 5.46
CA PRO A 317 7.30 18.72 5.57
C PRO A 317 7.96 19.87 4.79
N ALA A 318 7.19 20.57 3.95
CA ALA A 318 7.69 21.79 3.33
C ALA A 318 8.19 22.71 4.45
N VAL A 319 9.37 23.33 4.27
CA VAL A 319 10.01 24.20 5.28
C VAL A 319 9.23 25.51 5.50
N HIS A 320 8.02 25.62 4.97
CA HIS A 320 7.13 26.75 5.15
C HIS A 320 5.94 26.38 6.05
N ALA A 321 5.86 27.10 7.17
CA ALA A 321 4.93 26.96 8.30
C ALA A 321 5.21 25.80 9.26
N VAL A 322 6.35 25.90 9.97
CA VAL A 322 6.49 25.31 11.31
C VAL A 322 5.46 25.97 12.22
N SER A 323 4.27 25.38 12.35
CA SER A 323 3.65 25.38 13.66
C SER A 323 4.52 24.49 14.54
N LYS A 324 4.93 25.03 15.69
CA LYS A 324 5.77 24.34 16.68
C LYS A 324 5.20 22.93 16.94
N PRO A 325 6.05 21.92 17.25
CA PRO A 325 5.56 20.62 17.68
C PRO A 325 4.56 20.84 18.81
N VAL A 326 3.33 20.35 18.61
CA VAL A 326 2.33 20.32 19.67
C VAL A 326 2.92 19.43 20.75
N ASP A 327 3.24 20.06 21.87
CA ASP A 327 3.63 19.38 23.09
C ASP A 327 2.60 18.30 23.37
N SER A 328 3.07 17.09 23.70
CA SER A 328 2.23 15.88 23.85
C SER A 328 1.22 15.95 25.02
N THR A 329 1.02 17.14 25.56
CA THR A 329 0.13 17.54 26.65
C THR A 329 -1.12 18.29 26.19
N ASN A 330 -1.30 18.62 24.90
CA ASN A 330 -2.50 19.34 24.43
C ASN A 330 -3.22 18.62 23.28
N TYR A 331 -4.24 17.83 23.64
CA TYR A 331 -5.46 17.74 22.81
C TYR A 331 -6.36 18.92 23.20
N PRO A 332 -7.16 19.50 22.28
CA PRO A 332 -8.18 20.45 22.68
C PRO A 332 -9.08 19.82 23.76
N ARG A 333 -9.39 20.66 24.77
CA ARG A 333 -10.39 20.37 25.80
C ARG A 333 -11.75 20.16 25.16
#